data_AF-A0A9W6G7K1-F1
#
_entry.id   AF-A0A9W6G7K1-F1
#
_cell.length_a   1.000
_cell.length_b   1.000
_cell.length_c   1.000
_cell.angle_alpha   90.00
_cell.angle_beta   90.00
_cell.angle_gamma   90.00
#
_symmetry.space_group_name_H-M   'P 1'
#
loop_
_entity.id
_entity.type
_entity.pdbx_description
1 polymer ?
#
loop_
_entity_poly.entity_id
_entity_poly.type
_entity_poly.pdbx_seq_one_letter_code
_entity_poly.pdbx_strand_id
1 'polypeptide(L)'
;MNEPYVEGIAWIVRGARTKKAIITAPDRSSGTDEAATRLDRALDGFAGPVPPWYDFMHRPESMLVYVLVSAIGATSAVLLTPLEAGPAIFLGLIAGGVAAAILVKAADVLAHRRAGGKARPEDVIREVAPLARPAHYVVDLAETLVVLDPATEAETHRLAWQAASPEEAESRSAEAELLRRLAVLDPVEAADYEELLKAPRDR
;
A
#
# COMPACT_ATOMS: atom_id res chain seq x y z
N MET A 1 5.83 -19.10 20.55
CA MET A 1 4.68 -19.79 19.94
C MET A 1 4.61 -19.27 18.52
N ASN A 2 4.91 -20.12 17.54
CA ASN A 2 4.79 -19.75 16.13
C ASN A 2 3.34 -20.01 15.73
N GLU A 3 2.61 -18.95 15.44
CA GLU A 3 1.27 -19.03 14.84
C GLU A 3 1.35 -19.83 13.53
N PRO A 4 0.38 -20.70 13.24
CA PRO A 4 0.28 -21.34 11.94
C PRO A 4 -0.21 -20.30 10.91
N TYR A 5 0.72 -19.53 10.36
CA TYR A 5 0.45 -18.78 9.13
C TYR A 5 0.20 -19.79 8.02
N VAL A 6 -1.03 -19.85 7.52
CA VAL A 6 -1.38 -20.63 6.33
C VAL A 6 -0.56 -20.07 5.16
N GLU A 7 0.17 -20.96 4.49
CA GLU A 7 0.84 -20.64 3.23
C GLU A 7 -0.21 -20.07 2.26
N GLY A 8 0.04 -18.84 1.79
CA GLY A 8 -0.99 -17.84 1.51
C GLY A 8 -2.17 -18.28 0.63
N ILE A 9 -3.37 -17.86 1.05
CA ILE A 9 -4.62 -18.04 0.32
C ILE A 9 -4.46 -17.45 -1.08
N ALA A 10 -4.64 -18.30 -2.10
CA ALA A 10 -4.14 -18.02 -3.45
C ALA A 10 -4.90 -16.92 -4.21
N TRP A 11 -5.96 -16.38 -3.63
CA TRP A 11 -6.72 -15.24 -4.14
C TRP A 11 -6.52 -13.95 -3.34
N ILE A 12 -5.69 -13.98 -2.30
CA ILE A 12 -5.23 -12.83 -1.52
C ILE A 12 -3.78 -12.53 -1.93
N VAL A 13 -3.56 -11.39 -2.56
CA VAL A 13 -2.24 -10.93 -3.00
C VAL A 13 -1.78 -9.80 -2.09
N ARG A 14 -0.55 -9.88 -1.58
CA ARG A 14 0.09 -8.74 -0.90
C ARG A 14 0.84 -7.88 -1.92
N GLY A 15 0.46 -6.62 -2.02
CA GLY A 15 1.10 -5.65 -2.90
C GLY A 15 2.61 -5.57 -2.64
N ALA A 16 3.41 -5.64 -3.70
CA ALA A 16 4.87 -5.64 -3.57
C ALA A 16 5.38 -4.30 -3.01
N ARG A 17 4.74 -3.18 -3.38
CA ARG A 17 5.08 -1.82 -2.96
C ARG A 17 4.39 -1.44 -1.66
N THR A 18 3.05 -1.46 -1.63
CA THR A 18 2.29 -0.93 -0.50
C THR A 18 2.18 -1.90 0.67
N LYS A 19 2.48 -3.19 0.46
CA LYS A 19 2.20 -4.31 1.39
C LYS A 19 0.73 -4.46 1.78
N LYS A 20 -0.16 -3.68 1.16
CA LYS A 20 -1.61 -3.78 1.35
C LYS A 20 -2.10 -5.08 0.72
N ALA A 21 -3.11 -5.67 1.35
CA ALA A 21 -3.73 -6.87 0.84
C ALA A 21 -4.76 -6.52 -0.25
N ILE A 22 -4.79 -7.36 -1.28
CA ILE A 22 -5.61 -7.23 -2.49
C ILE A 22 -6.34 -8.55 -2.68
N ILE A 23 -7.66 -8.50 -2.82
CA ILE A 23 -8.46 -9.67 -3.19
C ILE A 23 -8.57 -9.68 -4.71
N THR A 24 -8.37 -10.85 -5.29
CA THR A 24 -8.56 -11.10 -6.72
C THR A 24 -9.94 -11.67 -7.02
N ALA A 25 -10.44 -11.50 -8.24
CA ALA A 25 -11.75 -12.02 -8.61
C ALA A 25 -11.83 -13.56 -8.46
N PRO A 26 -12.98 -14.12 -8.02
CA PRO A 26 -13.21 -15.56 -7.88
C PRO A 26 -13.02 -16.33 -9.19
N ASP A 27 -13.43 -15.71 -10.29
CA ASP A 27 -13.20 -16.23 -11.62
C ASP A 27 -11.83 -15.71 -12.08
N ARG A 28 -10.76 -16.49 -11.86
CA ARG A 28 -9.39 -16.18 -12.31
C ARG A 28 -9.33 -16.00 -13.82
N SER A 29 -9.73 -14.82 -14.27
CA SER A 29 -9.69 -14.39 -15.65
C SER A 29 -8.25 -13.98 -16.00
N SER A 30 -7.91 -14.08 -17.28
CA SER A 30 -6.62 -13.58 -17.77
C SER A 30 -6.45 -12.11 -17.39
N GLY A 31 -5.36 -11.76 -16.71
CA GLY A 31 -5.04 -10.37 -16.34
C GLY A 31 -5.23 -10.02 -14.87
N THR A 32 -5.69 -10.94 -14.01
CA THR A 32 -5.83 -10.71 -12.56
C THR A 32 -4.52 -10.29 -11.88
N ASP A 33 -3.39 -10.94 -12.20
CA ASP A 33 -2.08 -10.60 -11.61
C ASP A 33 -1.59 -9.21 -12.03
N GLU A 34 -1.84 -8.85 -13.29
CA GLU A 34 -1.54 -7.51 -13.81
C GLU A 34 -2.44 -6.46 -13.15
N ALA A 35 -3.73 -6.75 -12.99
CA ALA A 35 -4.69 -5.89 -12.30
C ALA A 35 -4.28 -5.65 -10.84
N ALA A 36 -3.86 -6.70 -10.11
CA ALA A 36 -3.35 -6.58 -8.75
C ALA A 36 -2.08 -5.71 -8.69
N THR A 37 -1.18 -5.87 -9.66
CA THR A 37 0.04 -5.04 -9.76
C THR A 37 -0.28 -3.57 -10.05
N ARG A 38 -1.23 -3.31 -10.96
CA ARG A 38 -1.71 -1.96 -11.28
C ARG A 38 -2.42 -1.34 -10.09
N LEU A 39 -3.20 -2.12 -9.35
CA LEU A 39 -3.88 -1.68 -8.13
C LEU A 39 -2.88 -1.31 -7.04
N ASP A 40 -1.86 -2.13 -6.78
CA ASP A 40 -0.81 -1.84 -5.79
C ASP A 40 -0.11 -0.51 -6.10
N ARG A 41 0.22 -0.25 -7.37
CA ARG A 41 0.79 1.04 -7.80
C ARG A 41 -0.17 2.20 -7.60
N ALA A 42 -1.45 2.02 -7.94
CA ALA A 42 -2.45 3.07 -7.77
C ALA A 42 -2.70 3.38 -6.29
N LEU A 43 -2.66 2.38 -5.41
CA LEU A 43 -2.73 2.54 -3.95
C LEU A 43 -1.50 3.27 -3.36
N ASP A 44 -0.37 3.26 -4.08
CA ASP A 44 0.85 4.03 -3.79
C ASP A 44 0.83 5.42 -4.47
N GLY A 45 -0.26 5.80 -5.14
CA GLY A 45 -0.42 7.09 -5.82
C GLY A 45 0.03 7.13 -7.28
N PHE A 46 0.45 5.99 -7.85
CA PHE A 46 0.92 5.91 -9.23
C PHE A 46 -0.17 5.38 -10.17
N ALA A 47 -0.64 6.24 -11.08
CA ALA A 47 -1.63 5.85 -12.10
C ALA A 47 -1.04 5.04 -13.28
N GLY A 48 0.23 4.63 -13.20
CA GLY A 48 0.88 3.82 -14.23
C GLY A 48 2.27 3.35 -13.81
N PRO A 49 3.15 3.00 -14.78
CA PRO A 49 4.45 2.42 -14.46
C PRO A 49 5.31 3.37 -13.62
N VAL A 50 5.83 2.86 -12.51
CA VAL A 50 6.75 3.60 -11.64
C VAL A 50 8.07 3.78 -12.38
N PRO A 51 8.63 5.00 -12.46
CA PRO A 51 9.92 5.20 -13.10
C PRO A 51 11.04 4.46 -12.35
N PRO A 52 11.96 3.73 -13.03
CA PRO A 52 13.00 2.95 -12.36
C PRO A 52 13.94 3.76 -11.45
N TRP A 53 14.16 5.04 -11.79
CA TRP A 53 14.96 5.94 -10.96
C TRP A 53 14.30 6.29 -9.63
N TYR A 54 12.97 6.20 -9.54
CA TYR A 54 12.22 6.49 -8.32
C TYR A 54 12.53 5.45 -7.23
N ASP A 55 12.50 4.17 -7.63
CA ASP A 55 12.84 3.05 -6.77
C ASP A 55 14.29 3.08 -6.30
N PHE A 56 15.19 3.66 -7.10
CA PHE A 56 16.58 3.86 -6.69
C PHE A 56 16.72 4.90 -5.57
N MET A 57 15.91 5.97 -5.56
CA MET A 57 16.01 7.02 -4.55
C MET A 57 15.41 6.63 -3.20
N HIS A 58 14.41 5.74 -3.21
CA HIS A 58 13.65 5.34 -2.02
C HIS A 58 14.19 4.09 -1.33
N ARG A 59 15.35 3.57 -1.75
CA ARG A 59 16.00 2.50 -1.00
C ARG A 59 16.48 3.07 0.34
N PRO A 60 16.29 2.36 1.46
CA PRO A 60 16.82 2.81 2.75
C PRO A 60 18.36 2.98 2.70
N GLU A 61 19.02 2.23 1.82
CA GLU A 61 20.45 2.32 1.55
C GLU A 61 20.85 3.55 0.69
N SER A 62 19.90 4.17 -0.04
CA SER A 62 20.17 5.27 -0.96
C SER A 62 20.09 6.66 -0.30
N MET A 63 20.66 6.81 0.91
CA MET A 63 20.94 8.13 1.51
C MET A 63 21.95 8.96 0.69
N LEU A 64 22.44 8.43 -0.42
CA LEU A 64 23.40 9.06 -1.33
C LEU A 64 22.98 10.47 -1.76
N VAL A 65 21.69 10.72 -2.01
CA VAL A 65 21.23 12.07 -2.39
C VAL A 65 21.44 13.06 -1.25
N TYR A 66 21.08 12.67 -0.02
CA TYR A 66 21.28 13.50 1.17
C TYR A 66 22.76 13.73 1.43
N VAL A 67 23.59 12.68 1.35
CA VAL A 67 25.04 12.78 1.58
C VAL A 67 25.69 13.69 0.53
N LEU A 68 25.37 13.50 -0.75
CA LEU A 68 26.00 14.22 -1.85
C LEU A 68 25.62 15.71 -1.84
N VAL A 69 24.34 16.03 -1.63
CA VAL A 69 23.88 17.42 -1.55
C VAL A 69 24.39 18.10 -0.26
N SER A 70 24.45 17.38 0.86
CA SER A 70 25.07 17.89 2.10
C SER A 70 26.57 18.17 1.94
N ALA A 71 27.30 17.27 1.27
CA ALA A 71 28.71 17.45 0.99
C ALA A 71 28.97 18.67 0.09
N ILE A 72 28.17 18.82 -0.98
CA ILE A 72 28.23 20.02 -1.85
C ILE A 72 27.95 21.27 -1.02
N GLY A 73 26.90 21.26 -0.17
CA GLY A 73 26.58 22.37 0.71
C GLY A 73 27.73 22.76 1.65
N ALA A 74 28.37 21.76 2.28
CA ALA A 74 29.52 21.97 3.15
C ALA A 74 30.71 22.58 2.38
N THR A 75 31.06 22.03 1.22
CA THR A 75 32.14 22.56 0.37
C THR A 75 31.84 23.98 -0.10
N SER A 76 30.62 24.25 -0.56
CA SER A 76 30.21 25.59 -1.00
C SER A 76 30.25 26.60 0.15
N ALA A 77 29.81 26.24 1.35
CA ALA A 77 29.84 27.14 2.50
C ALA A 77 31.27 27.53 2.90
N VAL A 78 32.21 26.58 2.88
CA VAL A 78 33.64 26.86 3.14
C VAL A 78 34.24 27.82 2.11
N LEU A 79 33.85 27.70 0.84
CA LEU A 79 34.41 28.51 -0.23
C LEU A 79 33.78 29.90 -0.36
N LEU A 80 32.52 30.05 0.05
CA LEU A 80 31.71 31.25 -0.24
C LEU A 80 31.41 32.11 0.99
N THR A 81 31.61 31.59 2.21
CA THR A 81 31.34 32.33 3.44
C THR A 81 32.63 32.83 4.09
N PRO A 82 32.62 33.98 4.76
CA PRO A 82 33.79 34.50 5.49
C PRO A 82 33.96 33.85 6.88
N LEU A 83 33.24 32.76 7.16
CA LEU A 83 33.28 32.07 8.44
C LEU A 83 34.52 31.17 8.53
N GLU A 84 34.92 30.85 9.75
CA GLU A 84 35.89 29.78 9.98
C GLU A 84 35.35 28.44 9.45
N ALA A 85 36.26 27.54 9.07
CA ALA A 85 35.91 26.30 8.39
C ALA A 85 34.90 25.43 9.16
N GLY A 86 35.02 25.34 10.50
CA GLY A 86 34.12 24.55 11.33
C GLY A 86 32.65 25.01 11.24
N PRO A 87 32.34 26.27 11.60
CA PRO A 87 30.99 26.84 11.44
C PRO A 87 30.46 26.81 10.00
N ALA A 88 31.32 27.06 9.01
CA ALA A 88 30.94 27.01 7.59
C ALA A 88 30.51 25.59 7.17
N ILE A 89 31.28 24.56 7.55
CA ILE A 89 30.94 23.15 7.28
C ILE A 89 29.59 22.81 7.91
N PHE A 90 29.38 23.16 9.18
CA PHE A 90 28.13 22.86 9.88
C PHE A 90 26.91 23.49 9.21
N LEU A 91 26.98 24.77 8.85
CA LEU A 91 25.90 25.47 8.15
C LEU A 91 25.67 24.89 6.74
N GLY A 92 26.74 24.56 6.02
CA GLY A 92 26.66 23.95 4.70
C GLY A 92 26.03 22.55 4.71
N LEU A 93 26.33 21.74 5.73
CA LEU A 93 25.69 20.43 5.92
C LEU A 93 24.18 20.59 6.19
N ILE A 94 23.78 21.53 7.05
CA ILE A 94 22.36 21.81 7.31
C ILE A 94 21.66 22.28 6.04
N ALA A 95 22.21 23.29 5.36
CA ALA A 95 21.64 23.84 4.14
C ALA A 95 21.52 22.78 3.04
N GLY A 96 22.55 21.95 2.87
CA GLY A 96 22.53 20.83 1.91
C GLY A 96 21.52 19.75 2.31
N GLY A 97 21.37 19.42 3.59
CA GLY A 97 20.33 18.50 4.06
C GLY A 97 18.91 19.00 3.76
N VAL A 98 18.65 20.30 3.99
CA VAL A 98 17.37 20.93 3.65
C VAL A 98 17.13 20.92 2.14
N ALA A 99 18.14 21.29 1.34
CA ALA A 99 18.06 21.26 -0.11
C ALA A 99 17.79 19.83 -0.65
N ALA A 100 18.43 18.81 -0.05
CA ALA A 100 18.19 17.42 -0.39
C ALA A 100 16.73 17.00 -0.13
N ALA A 101 16.16 17.40 1.01
CA ALA A 101 14.76 17.12 1.33
C ALA A 101 13.81 17.76 0.30
N ILE A 102 14.09 18.99 -0.13
CA ILE A 102 13.32 19.68 -1.19
C ILE A 102 13.44 18.92 -2.52
N LEU A 103 14.65 18.49 -2.90
CA LEU A 103 14.90 17.75 -4.13
C LEU A 103 14.17 16.40 -4.15
N VAL A 104 14.24 15.64 -3.05
CA VAL A 104 13.52 14.37 -2.91
C VAL A 104 12.02 14.60 -3.06
N LYS A 105 11.47 15.64 -2.43
CA LYS A 105 10.04 15.95 -2.55
C LYS A 105 9.65 16.38 -3.97
N ALA A 106 10.48 17.17 -4.65
CA ALA A 106 10.26 17.55 -6.03
C ALA A 106 10.30 16.32 -6.96
N ALA A 107 11.17 15.37 -6.65
CA ALA A 107 11.30 14.12 -7.39
C ALA A 107 10.09 13.20 -7.18
N ASP A 108 9.50 13.14 -5.97
CA ASP A 108 8.19 12.48 -5.75
C ASP A 108 7.12 13.03 -6.69
N VAL A 109 6.96 14.36 -6.71
CA VAL A 109 5.95 15.03 -7.54
C VAL A 109 6.19 14.72 -9.02
N LEU A 110 7.45 14.72 -9.46
CA LEU A 110 7.81 14.40 -10.85
C LEU A 110 7.52 12.93 -11.20
N ALA A 111 7.80 12.00 -10.29
CA ALA A 111 7.56 10.58 -10.49
C ALA A 111 6.07 10.29 -10.68
N HIS A 112 5.23 10.83 -9.78
CA HIS A 112 3.77 10.67 -9.84
C HIS A 112 3.19 11.27 -11.12
N ARG A 113 3.65 12.46 -11.53
CA ARG A 113 3.23 13.09 -12.79
C ARG A 113 3.63 12.28 -14.03
N ARG A 114 4.84 11.69 -14.03
CA ARG A 114 5.31 10.88 -15.17
C ARG A 114 4.62 9.53 -15.26
N ALA A 115 4.29 8.92 -14.15
CA ALA A 115 3.70 7.57 -14.15
C ALA A 115 2.28 7.53 -14.70
N GLY A 116 1.49 8.61 -14.57
CA GLY A 116 0.09 8.64 -14.95
C GLY A 116 -0.28 9.52 -16.15
N GLY A 117 0.60 10.42 -16.57
CA GLY A 117 0.23 11.47 -17.52
C GLY A 117 -0.94 12.32 -16.98
N LYS A 118 -2.15 12.12 -17.53
CA LYS A 118 -3.40 12.76 -17.07
C LYS A 118 -4.31 11.85 -16.24
N ALA A 119 -4.06 10.54 -16.24
CA ALA A 119 -4.88 9.60 -15.48
C ALA A 119 -4.63 9.76 -13.98
N ARG A 120 -5.69 9.66 -13.19
CA ARG A 120 -5.56 9.68 -11.73
C ARG A 120 -5.51 8.26 -11.17
N PRO A 121 -4.86 8.02 -10.03
CA PRO A 121 -4.82 6.71 -9.41
C PRO A 121 -6.22 6.14 -9.16
N GLU A 122 -7.19 6.99 -8.83
CA GLU A 122 -8.59 6.60 -8.61
C GLU A 122 -9.25 6.04 -9.88
N ASP A 123 -8.87 6.55 -11.06
CA ASP A 123 -9.36 6.05 -12.34
C ASP A 123 -8.85 4.62 -12.57
N VAL A 124 -7.57 4.37 -12.25
CA VAL A 124 -6.97 3.04 -12.32
C VAL A 124 -7.60 2.07 -11.33
N ILE A 125 -7.83 2.51 -10.09
CA ILE A 125 -8.52 1.70 -9.06
C ILE A 125 -9.90 1.28 -9.57
N ARG A 126 -10.66 2.21 -10.17
CA ARG A 126 -11.98 1.90 -10.74
C ARG A 126 -11.90 0.97 -11.95
N GLU A 127 -10.89 1.14 -12.81
CA GLU A 127 -10.68 0.29 -13.99
C GLU A 127 -10.35 -1.15 -13.61
N VAL A 128 -9.51 -1.36 -12.58
CA VAL A 128 -9.08 -2.70 -12.16
C VAL A 128 -10.02 -3.37 -11.15
N ALA A 129 -10.96 -2.63 -10.56
CA ALA A 129 -11.94 -3.12 -9.58
C ALA A 129 -12.73 -4.40 -9.98
N PRO A 130 -13.00 -4.67 -11.27
CA PRO A 130 -13.61 -5.95 -11.68
C PRO A 130 -12.70 -7.17 -11.54
N LEU A 131 -11.38 -6.97 -11.43
CA LEU A 131 -10.37 -8.04 -11.42
C LEU A 131 -9.58 -8.11 -10.10
N ALA A 132 -9.34 -6.96 -9.47
CA ALA A 132 -8.63 -6.83 -8.21
C ALA A 132 -9.23 -5.71 -7.36
N ARG A 133 -9.40 -5.94 -6.06
CA ARG A 133 -10.01 -4.98 -5.12
C ARG A 133 -9.13 -4.80 -3.87
N PRO A 134 -9.04 -3.58 -3.32
CA PRO A 134 -8.42 -3.36 -2.01
C PRO A 134 -9.20 -4.13 -0.95
N ALA A 135 -8.47 -4.90 -0.13
CA ALA A 135 -9.10 -5.90 0.70
C ALA A 135 -9.31 -5.47 2.17
N HIS A 136 -8.76 -4.31 2.56
CA HIS A 136 -8.89 -3.69 3.88
C HIS A 136 -8.91 -4.74 5.02
N TYR A 137 -9.89 -4.67 5.92
CA TYR A 137 -10.07 -5.58 7.06
C TYR A 137 -10.75 -6.91 6.69
N VAL A 138 -11.29 -7.03 5.47
CA VAL A 138 -12.01 -8.23 5.02
C VAL A 138 -11.04 -9.41 4.88
N VAL A 139 -9.75 -9.14 4.68
CA VAL A 139 -8.71 -10.17 4.58
C VAL A 139 -8.55 -10.95 5.86
N ASP A 140 -8.39 -10.26 6.99
CA ASP A 140 -8.15 -10.94 8.26
C ASP A 140 -9.36 -11.82 8.62
N LEU A 141 -10.58 -11.31 8.39
CA LEU A 141 -11.82 -12.07 8.56
C LEU A 141 -11.89 -13.30 7.63
N ALA A 142 -11.53 -13.14 6.36
CA ALA A 142 -11.60 -14.22 5.39
C ALA A 142 -10.48 -15.25 5.58
N GLU A 143 -9.28 -14.82 5.98
CA GLU A 143 -8.17 -15.70 6.37
C GLU A 143 -8.57 -16.56 7.56
N THR A 144 -9.13 -15.96 8.61
CA THR A 144 -9.64 -16.69 9.79
C THR A 144 -10.72 -17.71 9.40
N LEU A 145 -11.69 -17.33 8.56
CA LEU A 145 -12.74 -18.25 8.11
C LEU A 145 -12.19 -19.44 7.32
N VAL A 146 -11.21 -19.22 6.44
CA VAL A 146 -10.58 -20.32 5.68
C VAL A 146 -9.75 -21.23 6.59
N VAL A 147 -9.11 -20.68 7.62
CA VAL A 147 -8.38 -21.48 8.63
C VAL A 147 -9.35 -22.36 9.43
N LEU A 148 -10.48 -21.80 9.87
CA LEU A 148 -11.48 -22.49 10.69
C LEU A 148 -12.29 -23.51 9.88
N ASP A 149 -12.64 -23.19 8.63
CA ASP A 149 -13.40 -24.08 7.75
C ASP A 149 -12.88 -24.03 6.28
N PRO A 150 -11.81 -24.78 5.98
CA PRO A 150 -11.21 -24.82 4.63
C PRO A 150 -12.18 -25.30 3.55
N ALA A 151 -13.20 -26.08 3.91
CA ALA A 151 -14.18 -26.59 2.94
C ALA A 151 -15.04 -25.45 2.33
N THR A 152 -15.09 -24.30 2.99
CA THR A 152 -15.85 -23.13 2.55
C THR A 152 -15.03 -22.11 1.76
N GLU A 153 -13.76 -22.39 1.44
CA GLU A 153 -12.83 -21.42 0.84
C GLU A 153 -13.41 -20.69 -0.37
N ALA A 154 -14.00 -21.41 -1.33
CA ALA A 154 -14.55 -20.80 -2.54
C ALA A 154 -15.71 -19.81 -2.26
N GLU A 155 -16.54 -20.14 -1.26
CA GLU A 155 -17.66 -19.29 -0.86
C GLU A 155 -17.19 -18.10 -0.02
N THR A 156 -16.21 -18.32 0.87
CA THR A 156 -15.53 -17.26 1.62
C THR A 156 -14.82 -16.30 0.68
N HIS A 157 -14.19 -16.80 -0.38
CA HIS A 157 -13.61 -15.96 -1.44
C HIS A 157 -14.67 -15.10 -2.13
N ARG A 158 -15.79 -15.70 -2.55
CA ARG A 158 -16.90 -14.97 -3.20
C ARG A 158 -17.45 -13.85 -2.29
N LEU A 159 -17.65 -14.14 -1.01
CA LEU A 159 -18.12 -13.18 -0.03
C LEU A 159 -17.08 -12.10 0.26
N ALA A 160 -15.81 -12.45 0.41
CA ALA A 160 -14.72 -11.48 0.60
C ALA A 160 -14.59 -10.53 -0.60
N TRP A 161 -14.73 -11.06 -1.82
CA TRP A 161 -14.76 -10.28 -3.04
C TRP A 161 -15.95 -9.30 -3.08
N GLN A 162 -17.14 -9.75 -2.69
CA GLN A 162 -18.34 -8.90 -2.60
C GLN A 162 -18.21 -7.85 -1.50
N ALA A 163 -17.67 -8.21 -0.35
CA ALA A 163 -17.40 -7.29 0.76
C ALA A 163 -16.40 -6.19 0.37
N ALA A 164 -15.43 -6.49 -0.49
CA ALA A 164 -14.50 -5.52 -1.07
C ALA A 164 -15.09 -4.67 -2.22
N SER A 165 -16.37 -4.84 -2.57
CA SER A 165 -17.03 -4.07 -3.63
C SER A 165 -17.11 -2.57 -3.29
N PRO A 166 -16.96 -1.67 -4.28
CA PRO A 166 -17.27 -0.24 -4.08
C PRO A 166 -18.77 0.01 -3.84
N GLU A 167 -19.64 -0.96 -4.14
CA GLU A 167 -21.09 -0.84 -3.92
C GLU A 167 -21.46 -1.12 -2.46
N GLU A 168 -21.84 -0.06 -1.75
CA GLU A 168 -22.06 -0.08 -0.29
C GLU A 168 -23.15 -1.07 0.17
N ALA A 169 -24.13 -1.37 -0.67
CA ALA A 169 -25.21 -2.30 -0.34
C ALA A 169 -24.74 -3.76 -0.39
N GLU A 170 -24.07 -4.16 -1.48
CA GLU A 170 -23.51 -5.51 -1.63
C GLU A 170 -22.39 -5.76 -0.62
N SER A 171 -21.52 -4.77 -0.45
CA SER A 171 -20.38 -4.83 0.48
C SER A 171 -20.85 -5.13 1.91
N ARG A 172 -21.80 -4.34 2.44
CA ARG A 172 -22.34 -4.55 3.79
C ARG A 172 -23.06 -5.88 3.96
N SER A 173 -23.80 -6.33 2.94
CA SER A 173 -24.51 -7.62 3.01
C SER A 173 -23.54 -8.80 3.06
N ALA A 174 -22.45 -8.74 2.28
CA ALA A 174 -21.43 -9.78 2.27
C ALA A 174 -20.58 -9.76 3.55
N GLU A 175 -20.23 -8.57 4.05
CA GLU A 175 -19.55 -8.38 5.34
C GLU A 175 -20.36 -8.97 6.50
N ALA A 176 -21.67 -8.68 6.56
CA ALA A 176 -22.55 -9.25 7.57
C ALA A 176 -22.66 -10.78 7.50
N GLU A 177 -22.61 -11.35 6.29
CA GLU A 177 -22.64 -12.81 6.11
C GLU A 177 -21.31 -13.46 6.53
N LEU A 178 -20.16 -12.84 6.24
CA LEU A 178 -18.86 -13.30 6.74
C LEU A 178 -18.82 -13.30 8.27
N LEU A 179 -19.28 -12.22 8.91
CA LEU A 179 -19.35 -12.12 10.37
C LEU A 179 -20.31 -13.15 10.97
N ARG A 180 -21.48 -13.36 10.34
CA ARG A 180 -22.43 -14.38 10.78
C ARG A 180 -21.81 -15.77 10.78
N ARG A 181 -21.01 -16.09 9.75
CA ARG A 181 -20.29 -17.38 9.68
C ARG A 181 -19.21 -17.47 10.73
N LEU A 182 -18.44 -16.39 10.92
CA LEU A 182 -17.44 -16.36 11.97
C LEU A 182 -18.10 -16.57 13.33
N ALA A 183 -19.24 -15.93 13.63
CA ALA A 183 -19.94 -16.10 14.89
C ALA A 183 -20.42 -17.54 15.17
N VAL A 184 -20.64 -18.35 14.13
CA VAL A 184 -20.99 -19.78 14.27
C VAL A 184 -19.76 -20.62 14.60
N LEU A 185 -18.60 -20.29 14.03
CA LEU A 185 -17.34 -21.04 14.20
C LEU A 185 -16.55 -20.59 15.43
N ASP A 186 -16.45 -19.27 15.62
CA ASP A 186 -15.76 -18.58 16.70
C ASP A 186 -16.54 -17.30 17.12
N PRO A 187 -17.42 -17.40 18.12
CA PRO A 187 -18.23 -16.28 18.58
C PRO A 187 -17.43 -15.20 19.32
N VAL A 188 -16.24 -15.53 19.86
CA VAL A 188 -15.40 -14.56 20.58
C VAL A 188 -14.75 -13.65 19.56
N GLU A 189 -14.08 -14.23 18.56
CA GLU A 189 -13.42 -13.48 17.49
C GLU A 189 -14.43 -12.61 16.72
N ALA A 190 -15.64 -13.12 16.46
CA ALA A 190 -16.69 -12.35 15.79
C ALA A 190 -17.09 -11.08 16.55
N ALA A 191 -17.12 -11.12 17.88
CA ALA A 191 -17.44 -9.95 18.71
C ALA A 191 -16.36 -8.88 18.60
N ASP A 192 -15.08 -9.29 18.57
CA ASP A 192 -13.95 -8.38 18.41
C ASP A 192 -13.98 -7.69 17.04
N TYR A 193 -14.28 -8.42 15.96
CA TYR A 193 -14.48 -7.82 14.63
C TYR A 193 -15.66 -6.84 14.60
N GLU A 194 -16.80 -7.19 15.22
CA GLU A 194 -17.93 -6.26 15.27
C GLU A 194 -17.61 -4.94 15.98
N GLU A 195 -16.80 -4.98 17.04
CA GLU A 195 -16.34 -3.79 17.76
C GLU A 195 -15.42 -2.94 16.88
N LEU A 196 -14.48 -3.56 16.16
CA LEU A 196 -13.61 -2.89 15.20
C LEU A 196 -14.39 -2.19 14.08
N LEU A 197 -15.51 -2.76 13.63
CA LEU A 197 -16.34 -2.18 12.56
C LEU A 197 -17.23 -1.03 13.04
N LYS A 198 -17.57 -1.01 14.33
CA LYS A 198 -18.32 0.09 14.98
C LYS A 198 -17.43 1.29 15.30
N ALA A 199 -16.11 1.09 15.43
CA ALA A 199 -15.18 2.18 15.60
C ALA A 199 -15.25 3.16 14.41
N PRO A 200 -15.15 4.48 14.64
CA PRO A 200 -15.15 5.46 13.55
C PRO A 200 -14.01 5.13 12.59
N ARG A 201 -14.38 4.72 11.37
CA ARG A 201 -13.44 4.44 10.29
C ARG A 201 -12.83 5.78 9.88
N ASP A 202 -11.62 6.09 10.35
CA ASP A 202 -10.83 7.21 9.85
C ASP A 202 -10.66 7.01 8.34
N ARG A 203 -11.35 7.86 7.56
CA ARG A 203 -11.36 7.86 6.10
C ARG A 203 -10.10 8.50 5.54
#